data_AF-A0A973FHL3-F1
#
_entry.id   AF-A0A973FHL3-F1
#
_cell.length_a   1.000
_cell.length_b   1.000
_cell.length_c   1.000
_cell.angle_alpha   90.00
_cell.angle_beta   90.00
_cell.angle_gamma   90.00
#
_symmetry.space_group_name_H-M   'P 1'
#
loop_
_entity.id
_entity.type
_entity.pdbx_description
1 polymer ?
#
loop_
_entity_poly.entity_id
_entity_poly.type
_entity_poly.pdbx_seq_one_letter_code
_entity_poly.pdbx_strand_id
1 'polypeptide(L)'
;QILKGGWVHPNKRIFNNAKVSDHFAIIPTALAPKGLSEPEQKIYQMIVQRFLAVFFPPAVFHNTRRLSLVEGETFLTEGKILVEPGWKAIYGASSEEDGEKELQALPPQTPVHCKEIDCQEHQTKPSINLYEELFPF
;
A
#
# COMPACT_ATOMS: atom_id res chain seq x y z
N GLN A 1 1.01 -12.90 16.89
CA GLN A 1 2.07 -11.92 16.59
C GLN A 1 1.78 -10.59 17.27
N ILE A 2 0.64 -9.95 17.00
CA ILE A 2 0.23 -8.66 17.60
C ILE A 2 0.42 -8.61 19.13
N LEU A 3 -0.13 -9.57 19.88
CA LEU A 3 -0.02 -9.59 21.35
C LEU A 3 1.43 -9.76 21.84
N LYS A 4 2.23 -10.57 21.13
CA LYS A 4 3.66 -10.76 21.44
C LYS A 4 4.48 -9.50 21.14
N GLY A 5 4.11 -8.75 20.12
CA GLY A 5 4.74 -7.48 19.75
C GLY A 5 4.29 -6.28 20.59
N GLY A 6 3.28 -6.43 21.46
CA GLY A 6 2.79 -5.34 22.31
C GLY A 6 2.12 -4.19 21.55
N TRP A 7 1.62 -4.43 20.32
CA TRP A 7 1.09 -3.37 19.46
C TRP A 7 -0.37 -2.97 19.76
N VAL A 8 -1.00 -3.62 20.76
CA VAL A 8 -2.33 -3.23 21.24
C VAL A 8 -2.15 -2.28 22.41
N HIS A 9 -2.21 -0.99 22.12
CA HIS A 9 -2.21 0.06 23.13
C HIS A 9 -3.25 1.13 22.78
N PRO A 10 -3.73 1.92 23.77
CA PRO A 10 -4.62 3.04 23.49
C PRO A 10 -4.01 3.98 22.44
N ASN A 11 -4.72 4.16 21.31
CA ASN A 11 -4.26 4.94 20.18
C ASN A 11 -5.45 5.65 19.54
N LYS A 12 -5.44 6.99 19.49
CA LYS A 12 -6.54 7.79 18.89
C LYS A 12 -6.72 7.59 17.38
N ARG A 13 -5.81 6.87 16.71
CA ARG A 13 -5.99 6.39 15.33
C ARG A 13 -6.97 5.21 15.26
N ILE A 14 -7.00 4.37 16.28
CA ILE A 14 -7.76 3.10 16.32
C ILE A 14 -8.99 3.25 17.22
N PHE A 15 -8.81 3.86 18.39
CA PHE A 15 -9.83 4.06 19.42
C PHE A 15 -10.08 5.55 19.62
N ASN A 16 -11.14 6.07 18.99
CA ASN A 16 -11.46 7.50 19.04
C ASN A 16 -12.96 7.74 19.14
N ASN A 17 -13.46 7.84 20.37
CA ASN A 17 -14.88 8.04 20.66
C ASN A 17 -15.45 9.33 20.05
N ALA A 18 -14.62 10.37 19.87
CA ALA A 18 -15.05 11.62 19.26
C ALA A 18 -15.34 11.49 17.75
N LYS A 19 -14.87 10.41 17.11
CA LYS A 19 -15.12 10.08 15.70
C LYS A 19 -16.17 8.99 15.51
N VAL A 20 -16.85 8.57 16.58
CA VAL A 20 -17.94 7.60 16.53
C VAL A 20 -19.27 8.37 16.50
N SER A 21 -20.09 8.12 15.49
CA SER A 21 -21.48 8.60 15.40
C SER A 21 -22.44 7.48 15.82
N ASP A 22 -23.51 7.22 15.05
CA ASP A 22 -24.51 6.20 15.36
C ASP A 22 -23.95 4.77 15.33
N HIS A 23 -22.89 4.55 14.54
CA HIS A 23 -22.25 3.24 14.39
C HIS A 23 -20.72 3.37 14.42
N PHE A 24 -20.07 2.32 14.92
CA PHE A 24 -18.62 2.15 14.86
C PHE A 24 -18.24 1.31 13.62
N ALA A 25 -16.94 1.24 13.32
CA ALA A 25 -16.44 0.45 12.20
C ALA A 25 -16.83 -1.05 12.33
N ILE A 26 -17.07 -1.73 11.21
CA ILE A 26 -17.38 -3.17 11.23
C ILE A 26 -16.16 -3.93 11.76
N ILE A 27 -16.34 -4.70 12.84
CA ILE A 27 -15.30 -5.53 13.47
C ILE A 27 -15.81 -6.97 13.64
N PRO A 28 -14.91 -7.96 13.70
CA PRO A 28 -15.31 -9.31 14.10
C PRO A 28 -15.80 -9.33 15.54
N THR A 29 -16.81 -10.15 15.82
CA THR A 29 -17.29 -10.40 17.17
C THR A 29 -16.43 -11.44 17.87
N ALA A 30 -16.61 -11.60 19.19
CA ALA A 30 -15.84 -12.57 19.98
C ALA A 30 -16.14 -14.04 19.62
N LEU A 31 -17.31 -14.31 19.04
CA LEU A 31 -17.72 -15.65 18.63
C LEU A 31 -17.50 -15.81 17.12
N ALA A 32 -16.67 -16.79 16.74
CA ALA A 32 -16.48 -17.12 15.33
C ALA A 32 -17.79 -17.69 14.75
N PRO A 33 -18.26 -17.18 13.59
CA PRO A 33 -19.44 -17.70 12.92
C PRO A 33 -19.19 -19.12 12.40
N LYS A 34 -20.27 -19.91 12.29
CA LYS A 34 -20.25 -21.29 11.76
C LYS A 34 -21.21 -21.41 10.58
N GLY A 35 -20.92 -22.33 9.67
CA GLY A 35 -21.80 -22.63 8.54
C GLY A 35 -21.90 -21.52 7.49
N LEU A 36 -20.83 -20.72 7.34
CA LEU A 36 -20.77 -19.69 6.30
C LEU A 36 -20.66 -20.32 4.92
N SER A 37 -21.37 -19.75 3.95
CA SER A 37 -21.11 -19.98 2.53
C SER A 37 -19.75 -19.41 2.12
N GLU A 38 -19.24 -19.82 0.96
CA GLU A 38 -17.95 -19.34 0.47
C GLU A 38 -17.88 -17.80 0.33
N PRO A 39 -18.89 -17.09 -0.22
CA PRO A 39 -18.86 -15.63 -0.28
C PRO A 39 -18.85 -14.97 1.11
N GLU A 40 -19.65 -15.48 2.04
CA GLU A 40 -19.70 -14.96 3.41
C GLU A 40 -18.38 -15.18 4.14
N GLN A 41 -17.74 -16.33 3.92
CA GLN A 41 -16.43 -16.62 4.49
C GLN A 41 -15.35 -15.68 3.94
N LYS A 42 -15.38 -15.34 2.64
CA LYS A 42 -14.48 -14.35 2.03
C LYS A 42 -14.68 -12.96 2.63
N ILE A 43 -15.93 -12.53 2.78
CA ILE A 43 -16.24 -11.23 3.42
C ILE A 43 -15.78 -11.21 4.87
N TYR A 44 -16.08 -12.27 5.63
CA TYR A 44 -15.65 -12.39 7.02
C TYR A 44 -14.12 -12.35 7.15
N GLN A 45 -13.41 -13.09 6.29
CA GLN A 45 -11.94 -13.09 6.26
C GLN A 45 -11.39 -11.69 5.97
N MET A 46 -11.98 -10.95 5.02
CA MET A 46 -11.58 -9.57 4.72
C MET A 46 -11.77 -8.64 5.92
N ILE A 47 -12.90 -8.76 6.64
CA ILE A 47 -13.16 -7.98 7.87
C ILE A 47 -12.12 -8.30 8.95
N VAL A 48 -11.84 -9.58 9.18
CA VAL A 48 -10.85 -10.03 10.17
C VAL A 48 -9.45 -9.54 9.81
N GLN A 49 -9.02 -9.70 8.55
CA GLN A 49 -7.72 -9.22 8.08
C GLN A 49 -7.59 -7.71 8.27
N ARG A 50 -8.61 -6.94 7.89
CA ARG A 50 -8.62 -5.48 8.07
C ARG A 50 -8.53 -5.09 9.54
N PHE A 51 -9.28 -5.77 10.41
CA PHE A 51 -9.26 -5.52 11.84
C PHE A 51 -7.91 -5.85 12.47
N LEU A 52 -7.24 -6.91 12.05
CA LEU A 52 -5.91 -7.25 12.57
C LEU A 52 -4.83 -6.29 12.05
N ALA A 53 -4.91 -5.91 10.78
CA ALA A 53 -3.93 -5.05 10.11
C ALA A 53 -3.80 -3.67 10.77
N VAL A 54 -4.86 -3.11 11.38
CA VAL A 54 -4.78 -1.79 12.04
C VAL A 54 -3.85 -1.79 13.27
N PHE A 55 -3.60 -2.95 13.88
CA PHE A 55 -2.69 -3.09 15.02
C PHE A 55 -1.26 -3.41 14.61
N PHE A 56 -1.00 -3.69 13.34
CA PHE A 56 0.37 -3.86 12.87
C PHE A 56 1.07 -2.50 12.72
N PRO A 57 2.41 -2.46 12.80
CA PRO A 57 3.17 -1.27 12.48
C PRO A 57 2.98 -0.85 11.01
N PRO A 58 3.29 0.41 10.67
CA PRO A 58 3.31 0.84 9.27
C PRO A 58 4.27 -0.04 8.46
N ALA A 59 3.94 -0.26 7.19
CA ALA A 59 4.91 -0.80 6.24
C ALA A 59 6.01 0.24 6.01
N VAL A 60 7.27 -0.19 6.07
CA VAL A 60 8.44 0.68 5.88
C VAL A 60 9.07 0.38 4.54
N PHE A 61 9.29 1.44 3.76
CA PHE A 61 9.89 1.38 2.43
C PHE A 61 11.19 2.17 2.37
N HIS A 62 12.12 1.68 1.57
CA HIS A 62 13.27 2.44 1.13
C HIS A 62 13.00 2.97 -0.27
N ASN A 63 12.84 4.30 -0.39
CA ASN A 63 12.61 4.97 -1.66
C ASN A 63 13.94 5.53 -2.18
N THR A 64 14.42 4.99 -3.28
CA THR A 64 15.62 5.47 -3.97
C THR A 64 15.20 6.37 -5.12
N ARG A 65 15.67 7.62 -5.12
CA ARG A 65 15.45 8.57 -6.21
C ARG A 65 16.78 8.86 -6.88
N ARG A 66 16.85 8.66 -8.19
CA ARG A 66 18.03 8.94 -9.00
C ARG A 66 17.69 10.05 -9.99
N LEU A 67 18.43 11.14 -9.90
CA LEU A 67 18.37 12.25 -10.85
C LEU A 67 19.56 12.12 -11.80
N SER A 68 19.27 12.02 -13.09
CA SER A 68 20.29 11.93 -14.15
C SER A 68 20.22 13.19 -15.01
N LEU A 69 21.36 13.85 -15.20
CA LEU A 69 21.49 15.00 -16.09
C LEU A 69 22.06 14.54 -17.43
N VAL A 70 21.34 14.76 -18.53
CA VAL A 70 21.77 14.39 -19.88
C VAL A 70 21.50 15.59 -20.79
N GLU A 71 22.55 16.13 -21.44
CA GLU A 71 22.43 17.28 -22.35
C GLU A 71 21.65 18.49 -21.77
N GLY A 72 21.75 18.71 -20.45
CA GLY A 72 21.07 19.79 -19.75
C GLY A 72 19.66 19.45 -19.22
N GLU A 73 19.12 18.29 -19.59
CA GLU A 73 17.79 17.82 -19.16
C GLU A 73 17.88 16.87 -17.96
N THR A 74 16.89 16.95 -17.05
CA THR A 74 16.85 16.15 -15.82
C THR A 74 15.85 15.00 -15.93
N PHE A 75 16.34 13.78 -15.78
CA PHE A 75 15.53 12.56 -15.76
C PHE A 75 15.44 12.00 -14.34
N LEU A 76 14.23 11.65 -13.91
CA LEU A 76 13.97 11.01 -12.62
C LEU A 76 13.76 9.51 -12.82
N THR A 77 14.52 8.70 -12.09
CA THR A 77 14.26 7.27 -11.92
C THR A 77 14.03 6.97 -10.45
N GLU A 78 12.91 6.33 -10.14
CA GLU A 78 12.55 5.98 -8.77
C GLU A 78 12.53 4.45 -8.62
N GLY A 79 13.00 4.01 -7.46
CA GLY A 79 12.96 2.63 -7.02
C GLY A 79 12.44 2.58 -5.61
N LYS A 80 11.78 1.49 -5.26
CA LYS A 80 11.15 1.34 -3.95
C LYS A 80 11.23 -0.12 -3.52
N ILE A 81 11.65 -0.30 -2.27
CA ILE A 81 11.91 -1.61 -1.69
C ILE A 81 11.13 -1.69 -0.38
N LEU A 82 10.37 -2.77 -0.19
CA LEU A 82 9.70 -3.04 1.08
C LEU A 82 10.72 -3.59 2.09
N VAL A 83 11.06 -2.79 3.10
CA VAL A 83 12.04 -3.15 4.14
C VAL A 83 11.36 -3.88 5.29
N GLU A 84 10.23 -3.34 5.76
CA GLU A 84 9.40 -3.98 6.77
C GLU A 84 7.97 -4.07 6.26
N PRO A 85 7.37 -5.27 6.16
CA PRO A 85 6.02 -5.42 5.59
C PRO A 85 4.94 -4.76 6.45
N GLY A 86 5.16 -4.64 7.77
CA GLY A 86 4.18 -4.08 8.70
C GLY A 86 2.80 -4.70 8.50
N TRP A 87 1.76 -3.86 8.38
CA TRP A 87 0.38 -4.30 8.13
C TRP A 87 0.20 -5.08 6.82
N LYS A 88 1.07 -4.90 5.82
CA LYS A 88 0.97 -5.63 4.55
C LYS A 88 1.21 -7.13 4.72
N ALA A 89 1.91 -7.55 5.78
CA ALA A 89 2.14 -8.97 6.08
C ALA A 89 0.83 -9.78 6.25
N ILE A 90 -0.26 -9.13 6.69
CA ILE A 90 -1.57 -9.77 6.82
C ILE A 90 -2.15 -10.21 5.46
N TYR A 91 -1.76 -9.53 4.40
CA TYR A 91 -2.21 -9.78 3.03
C TYR A 91 -1.25 -10.67 2.24
N GLY A 92 -0.24 -11.24 2.89
CA GLY A 92 0.76 -12.10 2.25
C GLY A 92 1.94 -11.37 1.64
N ALA A 93 1.92 -10.02 1.62
CA ALA A 93 3.00 -9.25 1.02
C ALA A 93 4.34 -9.55 1.70
N SER A 94 5.29 -10.01 0.90
CA SER A 94 6.68 -10.20 1.27
C SER A 94 7.57 -9.17 0.54
N SER A 95 8.81 -9.03 0.97
CA SER A 95 9.80 -8.14 0.33
C SER A 95 10.01 -8.44 -1.16
N GLU A 96 9.63 -9.63 -1.63
CA GLU A 96 9.86 -10.11 -3.01
C GLU A 96 8.66 -9.85 -3.94
N GLU A 97 7.47 -9.55 -3.41
CA GLU A 97 6.22 -9.51 -4.19
C GLU A 97 5.88 -8.12 -4.76
N ASP A 98 6.43 -7.02 -4.23
CA ASP A 98 5.97 -5.67 -4.60
C ASP A 98 6.39 -5.25 -6.02
N GLY A 99 7.16 -6.05 -6.78
CA GLY A 99 7.43 -5.86 -8.22
C GLY A 99 8.07 -4.53 -8.64
N GLU A 100 8.35 -3.65 -7.68
CA GLU A 100 8.91 -2.32 -7.89
C GLU A 100 10.43 -2.43 -8.13
N LYS A 101 10.95 -1.59 -9.02
CA LYS A 101 12.35 -1.65 -9.44
C LYS A 101 13.27 -1.39 -8.24
N GLU A 102 14.03 -2.40 -7.84
CA GLU A 102 15.15 -2.22 -6.92
C GLU A 102 16.25 -1.43 -7.63
N LEU A 103 16.61 -0.28 -7.07
CA LEU A 103 17.71 0.55 -7.57
C LEU A 103 18.91 0.40 -6.65
N GLN A 104 20.02 -0.07 -7.22
CA GLN A 104 21.30 -0.10 -6.52
C GLN A 104 21.78 1.32 -6.19
N ALA A 105 22.37 1.46 -5.01
CA ALA A 105 23.04 2.69 -4.61
C ALA A 105 24.25 2.95 -5.53
N LEU A 106 24.40 4.20 -5.95
CA LEU A 106 25.55 4.66 -6.74
C LEU A 106 26.28 5.76 -5.97
N PRO A 107 27.61 5.89 -6.13
CA PRO A 107 28.34 7.03 -5.64
C PRO A 107 27.81 8.36 -6.21
N PRO A 108 27.94 9.47 -5.48
CA PRO A 108 27.66 10.80 -6.03
C PRO A 108 28.44 11.04 -7.33
N GLN A 109 27.81 11.75 -8.28
CA GLN A 109 28.44 12.15 -9.56
C GLN A 109 28.89 10.99 -10.46
N THR A 110 28.26 9.81 -10.34
CA THR A 110 28.48 8.71 -11.29
C THR A 110 28.12 9.15 -12.71
N PRO A 111 28.99 8.95 -13.71
CA PRO A 111 28.71 9.32 -15.09
C PRO A 111 27.52 8.51 -15.63
N VAL A 112 26.64 9.19 -16.37
CA VAL A 112 25.50 8.57 -17.05
C VAL A 112 25.82 8.38 -18.54
N HIS A 113 25.39 7.25 -19.10
CA HIS A 113 25.49 6.98 -20.53
C HIS A 113 24.08 6.88 -21.12
N CYS A 114 23.74 7.81 -22.02
CA CYS A 114 22.50 7.77 -22.77
C CYS A 114 22.68 6.83 -23.97
N LYS A 115 21.88 5.76 -24.03
CA LYS A 115 21.90 4.80 -25.14
C LYS A 115 20.89 5.16 -26.24
N GLU A 116 19.72 5.61 -25.84
CA GLU A 116 18.59 5.90 -26.70
C GLU A 116 17.73 6.99 -26.04
N ILE A 117 17.09 7.80 -26.88
CA ILE A 117 16.14 8.83 -26.47
C ILE A 117 14.83 8.54 -27.21
N ASP A 118 13.75 8.38 -26.45
CA ASP A 118 12.40 8.16 -26.97
C ASP A 118 11.48 9.31 -26.53
N CYS A 119 10.64 9.79 -27.45
CA CYS A 119 9.67 10.85 -27.18
C CYS A 119 8.27 10.27 -27.33
N GLN A 120 7.56 10.16 -26.22
CA GLN A 120 6.20 9.61 -26.21
C GLN A 120 5.17 10.72 -26.14
N GLU A 121 4.33 10.79 -27.16
CA GLU A 121 3.17 11.67 -27.16
C GLU A 121 2.01 10.99 -26.43
N HIS A 122 1.56 11.59 -25.33
CA HIS A 122 0.41 11.13 -24.55
C HIS A 122 -0.74 12.13 -24.66
N GLN A 123 -1.96 11.63 -24.75
CA GLN A 123 -3.17 12.45 -24.69
C GLN A 123 -3.91 12.16 -23.38
N THR A 124 -4.35 13.21 -22.68
CA THR A 124 -5.17 13.05 -21.49
C THR A 124 -6.50 12.41 -21.87
N LYS A 125 -6.89 11.36 -21.15
CA LYS A 125 -8.24 10.81 -21.29
C LYS A 125 -9.23 11.78 -20.65
N PRO A 126 -10.43 11.98 -21.23
CA PRO A 126 -11.48 12.74 -20.57
C PRO A 126 -11.79 12.14 -19.20
N SER A 127 -12.24 12.97 -18.25
CA SER A 127 -12.67 12.47 -16.94
C SER A 127 -13.78 11.45 -17.12
N ILE A 128 -13.81 10.44 -16.25
CA ILE A 128 -14.94 9.52 -16.15
C ILE A 128 -16.22 10.34 -15.92
N ASN A 129 -17.28 10.03 -16.67
CA ASN A 129 -18.56 10.69 -16.49
C ASN A 129 -19.26 10.10 -15.27
N LEU A 130 -20.02 10.92 -14.54
CA LEU A 130 -20.74 10.54 -13.31
C LEU A 130 -21.54 9.22 -13.41
N TYR A 131 -22.04 8.86 -14.59
CA TYR A 131 -22.75 7.60 -14.82
C TYR A 131 -21.87 6.36 -14.63
N GLU A 132 -20.64 6.39 -15.13
CA GLU A 132 -19.68 5.30 -14.97
C GLU A 132 -19.09 5.25 -13.55
N GLU A 133 -19.09 6.39 -12.85
CA GLU A 133 -18.63 6.49 -11.46
C GLU A 133 -19.64 5.90 -10.46
N LEU A 134 -20.94 6.08 -10.73
CA LEU A 134 -22.02 5.62 -9.85
C LEU A 134 -22.47 4.19 -10.11
N PHE A 135 -22.23 3.66 -11.33
CA PHE A 135 -22.62 2.31 -11.72
C PHE A 135 -21.49 1.60 -12.50
N PRO A 136 -20.40 1.18 -11.82
CA PRO A 136 -19.41 0.31 -12.45
C PRO A 136 -20.04 -1.07 -12.69
N PHE A 137 -20.19 -1.46 -13.96
CA PHE A 137 -20.55 -2.83 -14.35
C PHE A 137 -19.42 -3.81 -14.05
#